data_AF-A0A1F2T1D1-F1
#
_entry.id   AF-A0A1F2T1D1-F1
#
_cell.length_a   1.000
_cell.length_b   1.000
_cell.length_c   1.000
_cell.angle_alpha   90.00
_cell.angle_beta   90.00
_cell.angle_gamma   90.00
#
_symmetry.space_group_name_H-M   'P 1'
#
loop_
_entity.id
_entity.type
_entity.pdbx_description
1 polymer ?
#
loop_
_entity_poly.entity_id
_entity_poly.type
_entity_poly.pdbx_seq_one_letter_code
_entity_poly.pdbx_strand_id
1 'polypeptide(L)'
;MASQSDLFNGLFRRHTGEDGEPRVLRHDGCPDAIPCPTTGRLLRVATIDTAAPAICPSCASRGAGGFVSFVGDLRMVYACPQCCQLVWLAGA
;
A
#
# COMPACT_ATOMS: atom_id res chain seq x y z
N MET A 1 -9.57 -5.51 -18.25
CA MET A 1 -8.95 -6.49 -17.34
C MET A 1 -7.87 -5.73 -16.58
N ALA A 2 -8.14 -5.29 -15.34
CA ALA A 2 -7.12 -4.61 -14.54
C ALA A 2 -6.05 -5.65 -14.24
N SER A 3 -4.84 -5.40 -14.75
CA SER A 3 -3.73 -6.31 -14.61
C SER A 3 -3.36 -6.35 -13.14
N GLN A 4 -2.84 -7.46 -12.64
CA GLN A 4 -2.34 -7.56 -11.26
C GLN A 4 -1.34 -6.44 -10.89
N SER A 5 -0.74 -5.81 -11.92
CA SER A 5 0.13 -4.64 -11.89
C SER A 5 -0.55 -3.29 -11.58
N ASP A 6 -1.88 -3.18 -11.71
CA ASP A 6 -2.63 -1.95 -11.39
C ASP A 6 -2.93 -1.81 -9.89
N LEU A 7 -2.84 -2.91 -9.13
CA LEU A 7 -3.07 -2.89 -7.69
C LEU A 7 -1.95 -2.16 -6.97
N PHE A 8 -2.33 -1.32 -6.01
CA PHE A 8 -1.41 -0.55 -5.19
C PHE A 8 -0.38 0.29 -5.96
N ASN A 9 -0.73 0.75 -7.17
CA ASN A 9 0.18 1.47 -8.08
C ASN A 9 1.49 0.70 -8.35
N GLY A 10 1.46 -0.63 -8.32
CA GLY A 10 2.65 -1.46 -8.51
C GLY A 10 3.64 -1.47 -7.34
N LEU A 11 3.32 -0.81 -6.21
CA LEU A 11 4.19 -0.81 -5.03
C LEU A 11 4.19 -2.15 -4.30
N PHE A 12 3.02 -2.79 -4.25
CA PHE A 12 2.79 -4.03 -3.54
C PHE A 12 2.12 -5.05 -4.44
N ARG A 13 2.33 -6.33 -4.13
CA ARG A 13 1.50 -7.43 -4.61
C ARG A 13 0.71 -8.00 -3.46
N ARG A 14 -0.57 -8.30 -3.70
CA ARG A 14 -1.37 -9.10 -2.78
C ARG A 14 -0.83 -10.53 -2.79
N HIS A 15 -0.68 -11.10 -1.61
CA HIS A 15 -0.27 -12.48 -1.42
C HIS A 15 -1.17 -13.10 -0.36
N THR A 16 -1.66 -14.31 -0.59
CA THR A 16 -2.35 -15.08 0.44
C THR A 16 -1.30 -15.97 1.08
N GLY A 17 -1.03 -15.77 2.37
CA GLY A 17 -0.06 -16.60 3.09
C GLY A 17 -0.52 -18.05 3.21
N GLU A 18 0.37 -18.94 3.64
CA GLU A 18 0.06 -20.36 3.84
C GLU A 18 -1.08 -20.58 4.84
N ASP A 19 -1.23 -19.67 5.80
CA ASP A 19 -2.33 -19.66 6.77
C ASP A 19 -3.70 -19.24 6.18
N GLY A 20 -3.77 -18.90 4.89
CA GLY A 20 -4.98 -18.37 4.24
C GLY A 20 -5.22 -16.87 4.50
N GLU A 21 -4.46 -16.26 5.41
CA GLU A 21 -4.57 -14.84 5.73
C GLU A 21 -4.00 -13.97 4.60
N PRO A 22 -4.75 -12.95 4.12
CA PRO A 22 -4.27 -12.08 3.07
C PRO A 22 -3.24 -11.09 3.61
N ARG A 23 -2.12 -10.99 2.90
CA ARG A 23 -0.99 -10.12 3.21
C ARG A 23 -0.57 -9.35 1.96
N VAL A 24 0.29 -8.35 2.14
CA VAL A 24 0.97 -7.69 1.02
C VAL A 24 2.46 -7.92 1.08
N LEU A 25 3.06 -8.13 -0.08
CA LEU A 25 4.51 -8.19 -0.25
C LEU A 25 4.94 -7.02 -1.12
N ARG A 26 6.19 -6.57 -0.95
CA ARG A 26 6.78 -5.57 -1.85
C ARG A 26 6.85 -6.17 -3.25
N HIS A 27 6.48 -5.38 -4.25
CA HIS A 27 6.61 -5.80 -5.65
C HIS A 27 8.09 -5.71 -6.09
N ASP A 28 8.61 -6.70 -6.82
CA ASP A 28 10.02 -6.71 -7.24
C ASP A 28 10.36 -5.52 -8.17
N GLY A 29 9.41 -5.13 -9.03
CA GLY A 29 9.48 -3.93 -9.89
C GLY A 29 8.83 -2.68 -9.28
N CYS A 30 8.92 -2.50 -7.96
CA CYS A 30 8.31 -1.38 -7.24
C CYS A 30 8.76 -0.03 -7.85
N PRO A 31 7.83 0.83 -8.30
CA PRO A 31 8.20 2.13 -8.84
C PRO A 31 8.75 3.06 -7.76
N ASP A 32 9.70 3.93 -8.14
CA ASP A 32 10.28 4.92 -7.24
C ASP A 32 9.32 6.08 -6.91
N ALA A 33 8.20 6.19 -7.64
CA ALA A 33 7.18 7.20 -7.41
C ALA A 33 5.80 6.74 -7.85
N ILE A 34 4.75 7.25 -7.18
CA ILE A 34 3.35 7.03 -7.57
C ILE A 34 2.61 8.37 -7.71
N PRO A 35 1.54 8.44 -8.51
CA PRO A 35 0.72 9.65 -8.57
C PRO A 35 -0.04 9.88 -7.25
N CYS A 36 -0.01 11.12 -6.75
CA CYS A 36 -0.86 11.59 -5.67
C CYS A 36 -2.33 11.60 -6.14
N PRO A 37 -3.27 10.98 -5.43
CA PRO A 37 -4.68 10.94 -5.87
C PRO A 37 -5.36 12.31 -5.86
N THR A 38 -4.87 13.25 -5.03
CA THR A 38 -5.48 14.58 -4.88
C THR A 38 -4.92 15.59 -5.86
N THR A 39 -3.61 15.55 -6.12
CA THR A 39 -2.91 16.58 -6.90
C THR A 39 -2.38 16.09 -8.25
N GLY A 40 -2.40 14.77 -8.50
CA GLY A 40 -1.81 14.15 -9.69
C GLY A 40 -0.28 14.20 -9.75
N ARG A 41 0.39 14.89 -8.81
CA ARG A 41 1.86 14.99 -8.77
C ARG A 41 2.47 13.65 -8.37
N LEU A 42 3.64 13.35 -8.95
CA LEU A 42 4.41 12.17 -8.56
C LEU A 42 5.02 12.36 -7.16
N LEU A 43 4.72 11.44 -6.26
CA LEU A 43 5.28 11.35 -4.92
C LEU A 43 6.34 10.27 -4.92
N ARG A 44 7.59 10.64 -4.61
CA ARG A 44 8.71 9.70 -4.53
C ARG A 44 8.60 8.86 -3.27
N VAL A 45 8.69 7.54 -3.42
CA VAL A 45 8.70 6.60 -2.31
C VAL A 45 9.98 6.80 -1.50
N ALA A 46 9.83 6.94 -0.18
CA ALA A 46 10.96 7.01 0.74
C ALA A 46 11.22 5.64 1.37
N THR A 47 10.20 5.07 2.00
CA THR A 47 10.30 3.78 2.69
C THR A 47 9.06 2.95 2.40
N ILE A 48 9.25 1.63 2.29
CA ILE A 48 8.19 0.64 2.24
C ILE A 48 8.42 -0.34 3.37
N ASP A 49 7.40 -0.54 4.19
CA ASP A 49 7.34 -1.58 5.21
C ASP A 49 6.23 -2.57 4.85
N THR A 50 6.47 -3.87 5.03
CA THR A 50 5.55 -4.95 4.60
C THR A 50 5.23 -5.88 5.74
N ALA A 51 4.09 -6.55 5.66
CA ALA A 51 3.59 -7.45 6.71
C ALA A 51 3.41 -6.76 8.07
N ALA A 52 3.14 -5.45 8.05
CA ALA A 52 2.88 -4.66 9.25
C ALA A 52 1.43 -4.89 9.71
N PRO A 53 1.21 -5.39 10.94
CA PRO A 53 -0.14 -5.63 11.44
C PRO A 53 -0.82 -4.29 11.76
N ALA A 54 -1.91 -3.98 11.05
CA ALA A 54 -2.68 -2.76 11.27
C ALA A 54 -4.18 -2.98 11.03
N ILE A 55 -4.99 -2.08 11.59
CA ILE A 55 -6.42 -2.00 11.30
C ILE A 55 -6.59 -1.05 10.12
N CYS A 56 -7.20 -1.54 9.04
CA CYS A 56 -7.50 -0.72 7.87
C CYS A 56 -8.59 0.31 8.23
N PRO A 57 -8.36 1.62 8.04
CA PRO A 57 -9.40 2.61 8.33
C PRO A 57 -10.56 2.61 7.32
N SER A 58 -10.38 1.97 6.15
CA SER A 58 -11.46 1.86 5.14
C SER A 58 -12.44 0.71 5.43
N CYS A 59 -11.97 -0.45 5.89
CA CYS A 59 -12.84 -1.62 6.15
C CYS A 59 -12.89 -2.07 7.61
N ALA A 60 -12.23 -1.34 8.52
CA ALA A 60 -12.11 -1.66 9.95
C ALA A 60 -11.58 -3.07 10.26
N SER A 61 -10.99 -3.76 9.27
CA SER A 61 -10.47 -5.12 9.45
C SER A 61 -8.98 -5.09 9.77
N ARG A 62 -8.56 -5.96 10.67
CA ARG A 62 -7.15 -6.18 10.97
C ARG A 62 -6.52 -7.03 9.87
N GLY A 63 -5.32 -6.68 9.43
CA GLY A 63 -4.57 -7.47 8.45
C GLY A 63 -3.08 -7.15 8.47
N ALA A 64 -2.29 -8.00 7.80
CA ALA A 64 -0.86 -7.78 7.63
C ALA A 64 -0.62 -7.04 6.29
N GLY A 65 -0.88 -5.73 6.32
CA GLY A 65 -0.69 -4.84 5.19
C GLY A 65 0.73 -4.31 5.07
N GLY A 66 0.88 -3.17 4.42
CA GLY A 66 2.17 -2.52 4.23
C GLY A 66 2.04 -1.01 4.28
N PHE A 67 3.07 -0.33 4.80
CA PHE A 67 3.12 1.12 4.88
C PHE A 67 4.08 1.69 3.85
N VAL A 68 3.73 2.86 3.32
CA VAL A 68 4.58 3.63 2.42
C VAL A 68 4.64 5.06 2.92
N SER A 69 5.85 5.58 3.01
CA SER A 69 6.13 6.99 3.20
C SER A 69 6.76 7.58 1.94
N PHE A 70 6.67 8.91 1.80
CA PHE A 70 7.16 9.61 0.62
C PHE A 70 8.15 10.71 0.99
N VAL A 71 9.08 11.00 0.09
CA VAL A 71 10.10 12.02 0.28
C VAL A 71 9.45 13.41 0.28
N GLY A 72 9.55 14.13 1.40
CA GLY A 72 9.01 15.49 1.53
C GLY A 72 7.49 15.57 1.65
N ASP A 73 6.80 14.44 1.85
CA ASP A 73 5.36 14.39 2.13
C ASP A 73 5.15 13.63 3.45
N LEU A 74 4.46 14.26 4.39
CA LEU A 74 4.23 13.72 5.74
C LEU A 74 3.12 12.68 5.78
N ARG A 75 2.37 12.50 4.69
CA ARG A 75 1.28 11.53 4.63
C ARG A 75 1.86 10.13 4.45
N MET A 76 1.34 9.19 5.23
CA MET A 76 1.60 7.78 5.04
C MET A 76 0.43 7.11 4.33
N VAL A 77 0.75 6.04 3.62
CA VAL A 77 -0.24 5.22 2.93
C VAL A 77 -0.15 3.81 3.45
N TYR A 78 -1.31 3.23 3.73
CA TYR A 78 -1.46 1.84 4.11
C TYR A 78 -2.04 1.01 2.95
N ALA A 79 -1.32 -0.01 2.50
CA ALA A 79 -1.79 -1.01 1.56
C ALA A 79 -2.61 -2.07 2.30
N CYS A 80 -3.94 -2.03 2.14
CA CYS A 80 -4.82 -3.00 2.77
C CYS A 80 -4.96 -4.28 1.92
N PRO A 81 -4.62 -5.46 2.45
CA PRO A 81 -4.70 -6.73 1.70
C PRO A 81 -6.15 -7.22 1.50
N GLN A 82 -7.10 -6.74 2.31
CA GLN A 82 -8.53 -7.06 2.21
C GLN A 82 -9.22 -6.16 1.18
N CYS A 83 -8.94 -4.85 1.22
CA CYS A 83 -9.57 -3.87 0.34
C CYS A 83 -8.90 -3.79 -1.05
N CYS A 84 -7.73 -4.39 -1.22
CA CYS A 84 -6.92 -4.32 -2.44
C CYS A 84 -6.65 -2.87 -2.91
N GLN A 85 -6.48 -1.94 -1.96
CA GLN A 85 -6.29 -0.52 -2.26
C GLN A 85 -5.30 0.15 -1.30
N LEU A 86 -4.75 1.27 -1.76
CA LEU A 86 -3.93 2.16 -0.96
C LEU A 86 -4.82 3.15 -0.21
N VAL A 87 -4.77 3.09 1.11
CA VAL A 87 -5.55 3.95 1.99
C VAL A 87 -4.63 5.03 2.54
N TRP A 88 -4.95 6.28 2.21
CA TRP A 88 -4.23 7.44 2.70
C TRP A 88 -4.58 7.68 4.16
N LEU A 89 -3.59 7.67 5.03
CA LEU A 89 -3.76 7.90 6.45
C LEU A 89 -3.78 9.42 6.68
N ALA A 90 -4.83 9.90 7.35
CA ALA A 90 -4.79 11.25 7.92
C ALA A 90 -3.62 11.28 8.92
N GLY A 91 -2.78 12.31 8.82
CA GLY A 91 -1.46 12.37 9.45
C GLY A 91 -1.41 11.87 10.90
N ALA A 92 -0.35 11.10 11.18
CA ALA A 92 0.09 10.78 12.54
C ALA A 92 0.64 12.02 13.24
#